data_AF-A0A662FA95-F1
#
_entry.id   AF-A0A662FA95-F1
#
_cell.length_a   1.000
_cell.length_b   1.000
_cell.length_c   1.000
_cell.angle_alpha   90.00
_cell.angle_beta   90.00
_cell.angle_gamma   90.00
#
_symmetry.space_group_name_H-M   'P 1'
#
loop_
_entity.id
_entity.type
_entity.pdbx_description
1 polymer ?
#
loop_
_entity_poly.entity_id
_entity_poly.type
_entity_poly.pdbx_seq_one_letter_code
_entity_poly.pdbx_strand_id
1 'polypeptide(L)' 'MQAIKMGKIIQRERSIIPACDVTSLEELEKIVKETCDIEGIGGYKVGFSLALRYGLPAVVKTAKKHTSKPVI' A
#
# COMPACT_ATOMS: atom_id res chain seq x y z
N MET A 1 0.80 33.61 3.32
CA MET A 1 1.15 32.17 3.36
C MET A 1 0.73 31.53 2.05
N GLN A 2 1.68 31.04 1.23
CA GLN A 2 1.33 30.19 0.09
C GLN A 2 1.06 28.77 0.60
N ALA A 3 -0.06 28.17 0.19
CA ALA A 3 -0.31 26.77 0.44
C ALA A 3 0.73 25.92 -0.32
N ILE A 4 1.42 25.03 0.39
CA ILE A 4 2.29 24.03 -0.24
C ILE A 4 1.38 23.15 -1.11
N LYS A 5 1.57 23.20 -2.43
CA LYS A 5 0.82 22.37 -3.36
C LYS A 5 1.33 20.92 -3.23
N MET A 6 0.69 20.15 -2.35
CA MET A 6 1.02 18.74 -2.18
C MET A 6 0.75 18.01 -3.50
N GLY A 7 1.76 17.32 -4.05
CA GLY A 7 1.58 16.47 -5.22
C GLY A 7 0.55 15.37 -4.96
N LYS A 8 0.01 14.76 -6.03
CA LYS A 8 -0.90 13.62 -5.89
C LYS A 8 -0.22 12.50 -5.09
N ILE A 9 -0.92 11.83 -4.18
CA ILE A 9 -0.37 10.67 -3.45
C ILE A 9 -0.11 9.51 -4.43
N ILE A 10 -1.08 9.25 -5.32
CA ILE A 10 -0.97 8.27 -6.40
C ILE A 10 -0.73 9.04 -7.71
N GLN A 11 0.42 8.80 -8.36
CA GLN A 11 0.80 9.54 -9.57
C GLN A 11 0.05 9.06 -10.82
N ARG A 12 -0.42 7.80 -10.84
CA ARG A 12 -1.07 7.21 -12.01
C ARG A 12 -2.56 7.51 -12.03
N GLU A 13 -3.00 8.17 -13.09
CA GLU A 13 -4.42 8.32 -13.42
C GLU A 13 -5.08 6.97 -13.69
N ARG A 14 -6.30 6.77 -13.16
CA ARG A 14 -7.10 5.54 -13.35
C ARG A 14 -6.32 4.26 -12.99
N SER A 15 -5.73 4.25 -11.79
CA SER A 15 -5.01 3.09 -11.24
C SER A 15 -5.89 2.20 -10.37
N ILE A 16 -5.42 0.98 -10.14
CA ILE A 16 -6.02 -0.03 -9.28
C ILE A 16 -5.29 -0.02 -7.93
N ILE A 17 -6.05 -0.12 -6.85
CA ILE A 17 -5.53 -0.27 -5.49
C ILE A 17 -6.10 -1.60 -4.94
N PRO A 18 -5.29 -2.67 -4.83
CA PRO A 18 -5.74 -3.89 -4.18
C PRO A 18 -6.14 -3.62 -2.74
N ALA A 19 -7.30 -4.13 -2.35
CA ALA A 19 -7.77 -4.12 -0.96
C ALA A 19 -7.17 -5.32 -0.22
N CYS A 20 -6.07 -5.08 0.50
CA CYS A 20 -5.36 -6.10 1.28
C CYS A 20 -6.00 -6.32 2.65
N ASP A 21 -7.30 -6.64 2.66
CA ASP A 21 -8.07 -6.97 3.88
C ASP A 21 -7.80 -8.44 4.30
N VAL A 22 -6.52 -8.75 4.55
CA VAL A 22 -6.01 -10.08 4.97
C VAL A 22 -5.66 -10.10 6.46
N THR A 23 -5.27 -11.25 7.01
CA THR A 23 -5.10 -11.40 8.47
C THR A 23 -3.67 -11.65 8.94
N SER A 24 -2.74 -11.87 8.00
CA SER A 24 -1.32 -12.09 8.26
C SER A 24 -0.42 -11.17 7.44
N LEU A 25 0.78 -10.87 7.97
CA LEU A 25 1.81 -10.13 7.24
C LEU A 25 2.35 -10.92 6.03
N GLU A 26 2.33 -12.25 6.10
CA GLU A 26 2.76 -13.12 5.00
C GLU A 26 1.83 -12.99 3.78
N GLU A 27 0.51 -13.01 3.99
CA GLU A 27 -0.46 -12.80 2.92
C GLU A 27 -0.32 -11.40 2.32
N LEU A 28 -0.13 -10.37 3.15
CA LEU A 28 0.13 -9.01 2.67
C LEU A 28 1.39 -8.96 1.81
N GLU A 29 2.49 -9.53 2.30
CA GLU A 29 3.77 -9.54 1.61
C GLU A 29 3.66 -10.26 0.26
N LYS A 30 2.95 -11.40 0.23
CA LYS A 30 2.68 -12.16 -0.99
C LYS A 30 1.89 -11.34 -1.99
N ILE A 31 0.78 -10.71 -1.59
CA ILE A 31 -0.02 -9.87 -2.49
C ILE A 31 0.85 -8.75 -3.08
N VAL A 32 1.60 -8.03 -2.25
CA VAL A 32 2.42 -6.90 -2.72
C VAL A 32 3.51 -7.39 -3.67
N LYS A 33 4.25 -8.44 -3.31
CA LYS A 33 5.34 -8.99 -4.12
C LYS A 33 4.86 -9.45 -5.49
N GLU A 34 3.73 -10.16 -5.55
CA GLU A 34 3.24 -10.75 -6.80
C GLU A 34 2.49 -9.74 -7.70
N THR A 35 2.12 -8.57 -7.16
CA THR A 35 1.34 -7.57 -7.93
C THR A 35 2.03 -6.23 -8.12
N CYS A 36 3.15 -5.96 -7.43
CA CYS A 36 3.76 -4.62 -7.48
C CYS A 36 4.25 -4.21 -8.87
N ASP A 37 4.60 -5.15 -9.73
CA ASP A 37 5.10 -4.84 -11.08
C ASP A 37 4.02 -4.93 -12.17
N ILE A 38 2.78 -5.27 -11.80
CA ILE A 38 1.66 -5.29 -12.73
C ILE A 38 1.32 -3.86 -13.15
N GLU A 39 1.26 -3.63 -14.46
CA GLU A 39 0.84 -2.33 -14.99
C GLU A 39 -0.57 -1.98 -14.51
N GLY A 40 -0.73 -0.77 -13.98
CA GLY A 40 -2.01 -0.28 -13.49
C GLY A 40 -2.14 -0.26 -11.97
N ILE A 41 -1.30 -1.00 -11.23
CA ILE A 41 -1.29 -0.92 -9.77
C ILE A 41 -0.74 0.44 -9.31
N GLY A 42 -1.55 1.19 -8.57
CA GLY A 42 -1.23 2.54 -8.10
C GLY A 42 -0.80 2.60 -6.63
N GLY A 43 -1.16 1.60 -5.83
CA GLY A 43 -0.90 1.55 -4.39
C GLY A 43 -1.61 0.35 -3.76
N TYR A 44 -1.54 0.23 -2.43
CA TYR A 44 -2.15 -0.87 -1.68
C TYR A 44 -2.95 -0.33 -0.52
N LYS A 45 -4.20 -0.78 -0.36
CA LYS A 45 -5.03 -0.45 0.80
C LYS A 45 -4.85 -1.53 1.86
N VAL A 46 -4.38 -1.20 3.06
CA VAL A 46 -4.20 -2.18 4.15
C VAL A 46 -5.44 -2.28 5.02
N GLY A 47 -5.82 -3.51 5.37
CA GLY A 47 -6.95 -3.75 6.26
C GLY A 47 -6.68 -3.28 7.69
N PHE A 48 -7.71 -2.74 8.34
CA PHE A 48 -7.62 -2.27 9.73
C PHE A 48 -7.26 -3.40 10.71
N SER A 49 -7.67 -4.64 10.41
CA SER A 49 -7.31 -5.85 11.18
C SER A 49 -5.80 -6.05 11.28
N LEU A 50 -5.05 -5.86 10.18
CA LEU A 50 -3.58 -5.95 10.18
C LEU A 50 -2.96 -4.86 11.05
N ALA A 51 -3.46 -3.62 10.91
CA ALA A 51 -2.95 -2.49 11.68
C ALA A 51 -3.18 -2.66 13.19
N LEU A 52 -4.35 -3.17 13.59
CA LEU A 52 -4.64 -3.48 15.00
C LEU A 52 -3.81 -4.65 15.54
N ARG A 53 -3.56 -5.67 14.72
CA ARG A 53 -2.85 -6.89 15.15
C ARG A 53 -1.34 -6.71 15.23
N TYR A 54 -0.75 -6.03 14.25
CA TYR A 54 0.71 -5.94 14.09
C TYR A 54 1.25 -4.51 14.24
N GLY A 55 0.39 -3.50 14.30
CA GLY A 55 0.77 -2.09 14.27
C GLY A 55 1.03 -1.60 12.84
N LEU A 56 0.59 -0.37 12.55
CA LEU A 56 0.79 0.26 11.25
C LEU A 56 2.26 0.29 10.79
N PRO A 57 3.28 0.53 11.66
CA PRO A 57 4.68 0.50 11.23
C PRO A 57 5.14 -0.85 10.67
N ALA A 58 4.72 -1.97 11.28
CA ALA A 58 5.10 -3.31 10.80
C ALA A 58 4.40 -3.65 9.48
N VAL A 59 3.13 -3.28 9.34
CA VAL A 59 2.34 -3.46 8.12
C VAL A 59 2.96 -2.67 6.96
N VAL A 60 3.23 -1.38 7.16
CA VAL A 60 3.85 -0.53 6.14
C VAL A 60 5.26 -1.04 5.79
N LYS A 61 6.08 -1.39 6.79
CA LYS A 61 7.42 -1.95 6.55
C LYS A 61 7.35 -3.21 5.68
N THR A 62 6.38 -4.08 5.92
CA THR A 62 6.19 -5.33 5.17
C THR A 62 5.88 -5.05 3.70
N ALA A 63 4.91 -4.18 3.41
CA ALA A 63 4.60 -3.78 2.04
C ALA A 63 5.79 -3.09 1.35
N LYS A 64 6.48 -2.20 2.06
CA LYS A 64 7.61 -1.42 1.54
C LYS A 64 8.87 -2.24 1.24
N LYS A 65 8.94 -3.52 1.63
CA LYS A 65 10.01 -4.43 1.18
C LYS A 65 10.04 -4.60 -0.34
N HIS A 66 8.88 -4.56 -0.99
CA HIS A 66 8.72 -4.93 -2.40
C HIS A 66 8.26 -3.76 -3.28
N THR A 67 7.80 -2.65 -2.72
CA THR A 67 7.28 -1.53 -3.52
C THR A 67 7.54 -0.15 -2.93
N SER A 68 7.76 0.83 -3.79
CA SER A 68 7.77 2.26 -3.45
C SER A 68 6.38 2.88 -3.48
N LYS A 69 5.37 2.19 -4.03
CA LYS A 69 4.00 2.69 -4.20
C LYS A 69 3.33 3.04 -2.86
N PRO A 70 2.38 4.00 -2.81
CA PRO A 70 1.64 4.34 -1.60
C PRO A 70 0.98 3.14 -0.94
N VAL A 71 1.00 3.15 0.39
CA VAL A 71 0.22 2.25 1.25
C VAL A 71 -0.81 3.13 1.95
N ILE A 72 -2.09 2.77 1.84
CA ILE A 72 -3.25 3.57 2.27
C ILE A 72 -4.02 2.79 3.33
#